data_AF-A0A8T5V3Q8-F1
#
_entry.id   AF-A0A8T5V3Q8-F1
#
_cell.length_a   1.000
_cell.length_b   1.000
_cell.length_c   1.000
_cell.angle_alpha   90.00
_cell.angle_beta   90.00
_cell.angle_gamma   90.00
#
_symmetry.space_group_name_H-M   'P 1'
#
loop_
_entity.id
_entity.type
_entity.pdbx_description
1 polymer ?
#
loop_
_entity_poly.entity_id
_entity_poly.type
_entity_poly.pdbx_seq_one_letter_code
_entity_poly.pdbx_strand_id
1 'polypeptide(L)'
;MVESKIPKLFKTETIDINGTKVEIKGFRGNDYAILRTLNKIQNETLGIQTRYLKITKGKEGTELTDEEINEAIPIRNEIEDLNEKTQPLIEKLGQRGIKRAFNPKIRSTDSIDKIPDVEIEYPYLRQVYGIMSRISTPSEERTDKKKEQSP
;
A
#
# COMPACT_ATOMS: atom_id res chain seq x y z
N MET A 1 -39.80 -13.25 8.39
CA MET A 1 -38.51 -13.81 8.84
C MET A 1 -37.48 -12.70 8.72
N VAL A 2 -36.94 -12.21 9.83
CA VAL A 2 -35.87 -11.20 9.78
C VAL A 2 -34.58 -11.98 9.49
N GLU A 3 -34.02 -11.82 8.29
CA GLU A 3 -32.70 -12.34 7.98
C GLU A 3 -31.69 -11.73 8.95
N SER A 4 -31.27 -12.51 9.94
CA SER A 4 -30.14 -12.16 10.80
C SER A 4 -28.88 -12.19 9.94
N LYS A 5 -28.48 -11.03 9.40
CA LYS A 5 -27.19 -10.87 8.73
C LYS A 5 -26.08 -11.08 9.75
N ILE A 6 -25.40 -12.24 9.66
CA ILE A 6 -24.23 -12.53 10.47
C ILE A 6 -23.22 -11.38 10.28
N PRO A 7 -22.77 -10.71 11.35
CA PRO A 7 -21.87 -9.59 11.25
C PRO A 7 -20.53 -10.02 10.63
N LYS A 8 -20.02 -9.24 9.68
CA LYS A 8 -18.69 -9.46 9.10
C LYS A 8 -17.64 -9.09 10.15
N LEU A 9 -16.80 -10.05 10.52
CA LEU A 9 -15.70 -9.85 11.48
C LEU A 9 -14.47 -9.19 10.86
N PHE A 10 -14.45 -9.00 9.54
CA PHE A 10 -13.33 -8.40 8.82
C PHE A 10 -13.76 -7.11 8.14
N LYS A 11 -12.91 -6.07 8.25
CA LYS A 11 -13.07 -4.80 7.57
C LYS A 11 -13.02 -5.02 6.05
N THR A 12 -13.90 -4.32 5.32
CA THR A 12 -13.98 -4.33 3.85
C THR A 12 -14.26 -2.93 3.35
N GLU A 13 -13.85 -2.63 2.12
CA GLU A 13 -14.19 -1.37 1.47
C GLU A 13 -14.60 -1.62 0.03
N THR A 14 -15.64 -0.93 -0.42
CA THR A 14 -16.12 -1.01 -1.80
C THR A 14 -15.57 0.18 -2.58
N ILE A 15 -14.95 -0.10 -3.73
CA ILE A 15 -14.50 0.91 -4.69
C ILE A 15 -15.13 0.68 -6.05
N ASP A 16 -15.17 1.73 -6.85
CA ASP A 16 -15.54 1.69 -8.25
C ASP A 16 -14.27 1.64 -9.11
N ILE A 17 -14.17 0.63 -9.96
CA ILE A 17 -13.12 0.49 -10.96
C ILE A 17 -13.81 0.49 -12.32
N ASN A 18 -13.71 1.60 -13.06
CA ASN A 18 -14.29 1.76 -14.40
C ASN A 18 -15.77 1.32 -14.49
N GLY A 19 -16.60 1.72 -13.52
CA GLY A 19 -18.03 1.38 -13.45
C GLY A 19 -18.34 0.06 -12.75
N THR A 20 -17.32 -0.71 -12.35
CA THR A 20 -17.48 -1.99 -11.66
C THR A 20 -17.21 -1.82 -10.17
N LYS A 21 -18.23 -2.05 -9.33
CA LYS A 21 -18.09 -2.02 -7.87
C LYS A 21 -17.44 -3.31 -7.37
N VAL A 22 -16.31 -3.19 -6.69
CA VAL A 22 -15.57 -4.31 -6.11
C VAL A 22 -15.41 -4.17 -4.60
N GLU A 23 -15.68 -5.23 -3.84
CA GLU A 23 -15.46 -5.28 -2.39
C GLU A 23 -14.04 -5.79 -2.07
N ILE A 24 -13.18 -4.88 -1.64
CA ILE A 24 -11.79 -5.15 -1.27
C ILE A 24 -11.71 -5.57 0.20
N LYS A 25 -10.84 -6.55 0.46
CA LYS A 25 -10.55 -7.11 1.79
C LYS A 25 -9.07 -6.95 2.08
N GLY A 26 -8.70 -7.00 3.36
CA GLY A 26 -7.30 -6.96 3.78
C GLY A 26 -6.44 -8.11 3.24
N PHE A 27 -5.15 -8.01 3.52
CA PHE A 27 -4.13 -9.01 3.18
C PHE A 27 -4.40 -10.37 3.83
N ARG A 28 -3.89 -11.44 3.20
CA ARG A 28 -4.05 -12.82 3.67
C ARG A 28 -2.76 -13.62 3.51
N GLY A 29 -2.45 -14.45 4.51
CA GLY A 29 -1.45 -15.52 4.41
C GLY A 29 -0.17 -15.12 3.67
N ASN A 30 0.00 -15.63 2.45
CA ASN A 30 1.19 -15.42 1.61
C ASN A 30 1.38 -13.97 1.11
N ASP A 31 0.45 -13.05 1.36
CA ASP A 31 0.65 -11.60 1.09
C ASP A 31 1.68 -11.00 2.05
N TYR A 32 1.74 -11.48 3.30
CA TYR A 32 2.63 -10.94 4.32
C TYR A 32 4.12 -11.15 4.00
N ALA A 33 4.46 -12.17 3.21
CA ALA A 33 5.83 -12.34 2.72
C ALA A 33 6.24 -11.19 1.77
N ILE A 34 5.35 -10.82 0.85
CA ILE A 34 5.57 -9.70 -0.08
C ILE A 34 5.59 -8.37 0.70
N LEU A 35 4.69 -8.20 1.67
CA LEU A 35 4.68 -7.00 2.52
C LEU A 35 5.96 -6.83 3.33
N ARG A 36 6.54 -7.91 3.86
CA ARG A 36 7.83 -7.82 4.55
C ARG A 36 8.93 -7.34 3.61
N THR A 37 8.94 -7.80 2.36
CA THR A 37 9.89 -7.32 1.35
C THR A 37 9.65 -5.86 1.00
N LEU A 38 8.40 -5.45 0.77
CA LEU A 38 8.02 -4.05 0.54
C LEU A 38 8.47 -3.14 1.67
N ASN A 39 8.19 -3.53 2.93
CA ASN A 39 8.58 -2.75 4.10
C ASN A 39 10.10 -2.61 4.23
N LYS A 40 10.87 -3.66 3.87
CA LYS A 40 12.34 -3.57 3.84
C LYS A 40 12.81 -2.52 2.83
N ILE A 41 12.30 -2.58 1.60
CA ILE A 41 12.64 -1.62 0.54
C ILE A 41 12.24 -0.20 0.95
N GLN A 42 11.05 -0.03 1.53
CA GLN A 42 10.58 1.27 2.01
C GLN A 42 11.46 1.84 3.12
N ASN A 43 11.86 1.02 4.10
CA ASN A 43 12.76 1.45 5.16
C ASN A 43 14.16 1.83 4.62
N GLU A 44 14.68 1.07 3.67
CA GLU A 44 15.93 1.39 2.98
C GLU A 44 15.81 2.72 2.22
N THR A 45 14.72 2.89 1.47
CA THR A 45 14.40 4.12 0.73
C THR A 45 14.32 5.33 1.65
N LEU A 46 13.67 5.20 2.83
CA LEU A 46 13.59 6.27 3.83
C LEU A 46 14.97 6.66 4.39
N GLY A 47 15.84 5.67 4.62
CA GLY A 47 17.23 5.91 5.01
C GLY A 47 17.99 6.72 3.97
N ILE A 48 17.82 6.39 2.70
CA ILE A 48 18.48 7.06 1.57
C ILE A 48 17.90 8.46 1.34
N GLN A 49 16.57 8.61 1.42
CA GLN A 49 15.89 9.92 1.38
C GLN A 49 16.40 10.85 2.48
N THR A 50 16.68 10.31 3.67
CA THR A 50 17.28 11.11 4.75
C THR A 50 18.68 11.62 4.37
N ARG A 51 19.48 10.84 3.62
CA ARG A 51 20.76 11.32 3.07
C ARG A 51 20.55 12.42 2.03
N TYR A 52 19.62 12.20 1.10
CA TYR A 52 19.27 13.19 0.07
C TYR A 52 18.82 14.53 0.66
N LEU A 53 17.97 14.48 1.69
CA LEU A 53 17.48 15.66 2.39
C LEU A 53 18.61 16.42 3.10
N LYS A 54 19.65 15.74 3.60
CA LYS A 54 20.79 16.46 4.23
C LYS A 54 21.54 17.36 3.23
N ILE A 55 21.56 16.98 1.95
CA ILE A 55 22.24 17.75 0.89
C ILE A 55 21.37 18.93 0.44
N THR A 56 20.06 18.71 0.37
CA THR A 56 19.09 19.65 -0.26
C THR A 56 18.33 20.53 0.72
N LYS A 57 18.30 20.20 2.03
CA LYS A 57 17.51 20.91 3.03
C LYS A 57 17.95 22.38 3.17
N GLY A 58 16.97 23.28 3.14
CA GLY A 58 17.20 24.72 3.29
C GLY A 58 17.65 25.42 2.01
N LYS A 59 17.66 24.71 0.88
CA LYS A 59 18.07 25.22 -0.44
C LYS A 59 16.91 25.26 -1.45
N GLU A 60 15.68 25.30 -0.94
CA GLU A 60 14.49 25.45 -1.77
C GLU A 60 14.52 26.82 -2.45
N GLY A 61 14.63 26.83 -3.79
CA GLY A 61 14.72 28.06 -4.58
C GLY A 61 16.12 28.66 -4.74
N THR A 62 17.16 27.98 -4.26
CA THR A 62 18.57 28.34 -4.52
C THR A 62 19.24 27.29 -5.41
N GLU A 63 20.15 27.70 -6.29
CA GLU A 63 20.94 26.77 -7.10
C GLU A 63 21.86 25.94 -6.19
N LEU A 64 21.89 24.62 -6.44
CA LEU A 64 22.85 23.71 -5.83
C LEU A 64 24.21 23.90 -6.47
N THR A 65 25.29 23.68 -5.72
CA THR A 65 26.64 23.66 -6.29
C THR A 65 26.86 22.40 -7.13
N ASP A 66 27.85 22.41 -8.04
CA ASP A 66 28.21 21.23 -8.84
C ASP A 66 28.58 20.03 -7.96
N GLU A 67 29.26 20.24 -6.83
CA GLU A 67 29.59 19.18 -5.87
C GLU A 67 28.32 18.56 -5.26
N GLU A 68 27.36 19.40 -4.87
CA GLU A 68 26.10 18.94 -4.27
C GLU A 68 25.22 18.21 -5.28
N ILE A 69 25.23 18.64 -6.54
CA ILE A 69 24.57 17.94 -7.65
C ILE A 69 25.20 16.57 -7.86
N ASN A 70 26.54 16.50 -7.89
CA ASN A 70 27.28 15.25 -8.06
C ASN A 70 27.04 14.26 -6.91
N GLU A 71 26.80 14.74 -5.69
CA GLU A 71 26.41 13.90 -4.56
C GLU A 71 24.91 13.52 -4.57
N ALA A 72 24.03 14.43 -5.00
CA ALA A 72 22.59 14.24 -4.97
C ALA A 72 22.07 13.31 -6.08
N ILE A 73 22.65 13.36 -7.29
CA ILE A 73 22.20 12.55 -8.43
C ILE A 73 22.28 11.04 -8.14
N PRO A 74 23.40 10.47 -7.66
CA PRO A 74 23.49 9.04 -7.37
C PRO A 74 22.47 8.58 -6.33
N ILE A 75 22.23 9.40 -5.30
CA ILE A 75 21.27 9.11 -4.24
C ILE A 75 19.83 9.13 -4.79
N ARG A 76 19.52 10.07 -5.68
CA ARG A 76 18.23 10.10 -6.36
C ARG A 76 18.01 8.86 -7.22
N ASN A 77 19.02 8.44 -7.98
CA ASN A 77 18.95 7.23 -8.79
C ASN A 77 18.74 5.98 -7.93
N GLU A 78 19.42 5.89 -6.78
CA GLU A 78 19.23 4.79 -5.83
C GLU A 78 17.78 4.74 -5.28
N ILE A 79 17.18 5.89 -5.00
CA ILE A 79 15.76 5.99 -4.60
C ILE A 79 14.84 5.53 -5.74
N GLU A 80 15.14 5.93 -6.98
CA GLU A 80 14.37 5.55 -8.16
C GLU A 80 14.43 4.04 -8.39
N ASP A 81 15.63 3.43 -8.36
CA ASP A 81 15.84 1.99 -8.48
C ASP A 81 15.07 1.20 -7.40
N LEU A 82 15.03 1.70 -6.17
CA LEU A 82 14.27 1.07 -5.09
C LEU A 82 12.76 1.21 -5.30
N ASN A 83 12.29 2.36 -5.77
CA ASN A 83 10.89 2.57 -6.10
C ASN A 83 10.44 1.64 -7.23
N GLU A 84 11.24 1.46 -8.28
CA GLU A 84 10.97 0.51 -9.36
C GLU A 84 10.83 -0.93 -8.84
N LYS A 85 11.65 -1.34 -7.87
CA LYS A 85 11.53 -2.66 -7.22
C LYS A 85 10.23 -2.83 -6.42
N THR A 86 9.62 -1.74 -5.93
CA THR A 86 8.33 -1.82 -5.22
C THR A 86 7.15 -2.01 -6.15
N GLN A 87 7.22 -1.49 -7.38
CA GLN A 87 6.11 -1.53 -8.34
C GLN A 87 5.56 -2.95 -8.59
N PRO A 88 6.36 -3.96 -8.98
CA PRO A 88 5.85 -5.30 -9.25
C PRO A 88 5.28 -5.99 -7.99
N LEU A 89 5.76 -5.61 -6.80
CA LEU A 89 5.23 -6.14 -5.53
C LEU A 89 3.85 -5.55 -5.23
N ILE A 90 3.67 -4.24 -5.48
CA ILE A 90 2.38 -3.56 -5.35
C ILE A 90 1.39 -4.09 -6.38
N GLU A 91 1.82 -4.27 -7.64
CA GLU A 91 0.99 -4.88 -8.69
C GLU A 91 0.51 -6.26 -8.29
N LYS A 92 1.41 -7.12 -7.82
CA LYS A 92 1.05 -8.48 -7.37
C LYS A 92 0.05 -8.47 -6.22
N LEU A 93 0.22 -7.59 -5.24
CA LEU A 93 -0.72 -7.47 -4.12
C LEU A 93 -2.07 -6.91 -4.58
N GLY A 94 -2.08 -5.89 -5.43
CA GLY A 94 -3.28 -5.33 -6.04
C GLY A 94 -4.05 -6.37 -6.85
N GLN A 95 -3.35 -7.15 -7.69
CA GLN A 95 -3.91 -8.25 -8.48
C GLN A 95 -4.54 -9.32 -7.58
N ARG A 96 -3.86 -9.72 -6.49
CA ARG A 96 -4.45 -10.65 -5.53
C ARG A 96 -5.69 -10.08 -4.84
N GLY A 97 -5.69 -8.78 -4.53
CA GLY A 97 -6.85 -8.08 -3.97
C GLY A 97 -8.06 -8.14 -4.91
N ILE A 98 -7.87 -7.74 -6.17
CA ILE A 98 -8.96 -7.67 -7.15
C ILE A 98 -9.44 -9.07 -7.58
N LYS A 99 -8.53 -10.04 -7.76
CA LYS A 99 -8.90 -11.43 -8.04
C LYS A 99 -9.76 -12.03 -6.95
N ARG A 100 -9.46 -11.74 -5.68
CA ARG A 100 -10.30 -12.19 -4.54
C ARG A 100 -11.66 -11.51 -4.50
N ALA A 101 -11.75 -10.26 -4.95
CA ALA A 101 -13.03 -9.56 -5.05
C ALA A 101 -13.94 -10.22 -6.10
N PHE A 102 -13.39 -10.57 -7.27
CA PHE A 102 -14.14 -11.28 -8.32
C PHE A 102 -14.36 -12.77 -8.00
N ASN A 103 -13.51 -13.38 -7.19
CA ASN A 103 -13.56 -14.82 -6.86
C ASN A 103 -13.69 -15.05 -5.34
N PRO A 104 -14.76 -14.59 -4.68
CA PRO A 104 -14.87 -14.57 -3.22
C PRO A 104 -14.91 -15.97 -2.57
N LYS A 105 -15.22 -17.01 -3.36
CA LYS A 105 -15.23 -18.41 -2.91
C LYS A 105 -13.82 -19.00 -2.76
N ILE A 106 -12.82 -18.42 -3.43
CA ILE A 106 -11.43 -18.90 -3.36
C ILE A 106 -10.75 -18.31 -2.13
N ARG A 107 -10.30 -19.19 -1.23
CA ARG A 107 -9.75 -18.80 0.07
C ARG A 107 -8.23 -18.75 0.11
N SER A 108 -7.55 -19.69 -0.56
CA SER A 108 -6.09 -19.77 -0.55
C SER A 108 -5.47 -18.78 -1.53
N THR A 109 -4.35 -18.18 -1.12
CA THR A 109 -3.58 -17.30 -2.00
C THR A 109 -2.98 -18.06 -3.18
N ASP A 110 -2.58 -19.32 -3.00
CA ASP A 110 -1.99 -20.11 -4.08
C ASP A 110 -2.99 -20.44 -5.19
N SER A 111 -4.29 -20.58 -4.85
CA SER A 111 -5.33 -20.73 -5.87
C SER A 111 -5.66 -19.40 -6.55
N ILE A 112 -5.54 -18.27 -5.84
CA ILE A 112 -5.67 -16.93 -6.44
C ILE A 112 -4.55 -16.66 -7.44
N ASP A 113 -3.32 -17.07 -7.14
CA ASP A 113 -2.16 -16.87 -8.02
C ASP A 113 -2.28 -17.65 -9.34
N LYS A 114 -3.12 -18.71 -9.39
CA LYS A 114 -3.38 -19.48 -10.62
C LYS A 114 -4.42 -18.84 -11.55
N ILE A 115 -5.16 -17.85 -11.07
CA ILE A 115 -6.15 -17.13 -11.88
C ILE A 115 -5.40 -16.13 -12.75
N PRO A 116 -5.76 -15.94 -14.03
CA PRO A 116 -5.22 -14.87 -14.86
C PRO A 116 -5.34 -13.50 -14.20
N ASP A 117 -4.36 -12.63 -14.43
CA ASP A 117 -4.43 -11.24 -13.99
C ASP A 117 -5.61 -10.52 -14.63
N VAL A 118 -6.23 -9.62 -13.86
CA VAL A 118 -7.29 -8.76 -14.39
C VAL A 118 -6.61 -7.66 -15.21
N GLU A 119 -7.11 -7.40 -16.40
CA GLU A 119 -6.63 -6.32 -17.25
C GLU A 119 -7.10 -4.97 -16.67
N ILE A 120 -6.18 -4.28 -16.02
CA ILE A 120 -6.45 -3.03 -15.30
C ILE A 120 -5.16 -2.22 -15.16
N GLU A 121 -5.27 -0.90 -15.21
CA GLU A 121 -4.13 0.00 -15.10
C GLU A 121 -3.52 0.00 -13.69
N TYR A 122 -2.21 0.25 -13.65
CA TYR A 122 -1.43 0.33 -12.41
C TYR A 122 -2.02 1.25 -11.32
N PRO A 123 -2.53 2.47 -11.63
CA PRO A 123 -3.10 3.35 -10.61
C PRO A 123 -4.22 2.70 -9.80
N TYR A 124 -5.07 1.89 -10.43
CA TYR A 124 -6.11 1.15 -9.74
C TYR A 124 -5.55 -0.02 -8.92
N LEU A 125 -4.54 -0.74 -9.41
CA LEU A 125 -3.86 -1.77 -8.61
C LEU A 125 -3.21 -1.17 -7.37
N ARG A 126 -2.59 0.01 -7.50
CA ARG A 126 -2.02 0.77 -6.38
C ARG A 126 -3.10 1.22 -5.41
N GLN A 127 -4.25 1.67 -5.89
CA GLN A 127 -5.41 2.01 -5.05
C GLN A 127 -5.91 0.79 -4.26
N VAL A 128 -6.07 -0.36 -4.92
CA VAL A 128 -6.46 -1.63 -4.29
C VAL A 128 -5.46 -1.99 -3.19
N TYR A 129 -4.15 -2.00 -3.49
CA TYR A 129 -3.11 -2.25 -2.50
C TYR A 129 -3.20 -1.30 -1.30
N GLY A 130 -3.39 0.01 -1.53
CA GLY A 130 -3.52 1.01 -0.47
C GLY A 130 -4.71 0.73 0.46
N ILE A 131 -5.84 0.32 -0.11
CA ILE A 131 -7.03 -0.07 0.66
C ILE A 131 -6.77 -1.33 1.46
N MET A 132 -6.19 -2.37 0.82
CA MET A 132 -5.82 -3.60 1.51
C MET A 132 -4.90 -3.31 2.71
N SER A 133 -3.93 -2.42 2.53
CA SER A 133 -3.03 -1.96 3.60
C SER A 133 -3.78 -1.30 4.75
N ARG A 134 -4.57 -0.25 4.46
CA ARG A 134 -5.33 0.48 5.47
C ARG A 134 -6.31 -0.41 6.25
N ILE A 135 -6.95 -1.35 5.59
CA ILE A 135 -7.91 -2.29 6.20
C ILE A 135 -7.21 -3.32 7.09
N SER A 136 -6.00 -3.72 6.71
CA SER A 136 -5.23 -4.75 7.42
C SER A 136 -4.51 -4.20 8.65
N THR A 137 -4.28 -2.90 8.70
CA THR A 137 -3.73 -2.23 9.88
C THR A 137 -4.83 -2.08 10.93
N PRO A 138 -4.64 -2.59 12.16
CA PRO A 138 -5.55 -2.29 13.27
C PRO A 138 -5.68 -0.77 13.35
N SER A 139 -6.91 -0.25 13.37
CA SER A 139 -7.08 1.16 13.69
C SER A 139 -6.64 1.30 15.13
N GLU A 140 -5.60 2.11 15.38
CA GLU A 140 -5.44 2.70 16.70
C GLU A 140 -6.72 3.51 16.93
N GLU A 141 -7.69 2.92 17.63
CA GLU A 141 -8.72 3.72 18.26
C GLU A 141 -7.97 4.69 19.15
N ARG A 142 -7.91 5.96 18.73
CA ARG A 142 -7.56 7.04 19.63
C ARG A 142 -8.51 6.89 20.81
N THR A 143 -7.97 6.41 21.91
CA THR A 143 -8.56 6.57 23.23
C THR A 143 -8.39 8.04 23.60
N ASP A 144 -9.03 8.92 22.82
CA ASP A 144 -9.25 10.30 23.18
C ASP A 144 -10.20 10.23 24.37
N LYS A 145 -9.56 10.37 25.54
CA LYS A 145 -10.18 10.51 26.84
C LYS A 145 -11.43 11.37 26.69
N LYS A 146 -12.60 10.78 26.97
CA LYS A 146 -13.69 11.50 27.63
C LYS A 146 -13.16 12.02 28.98
N LYS A 147 -12.43 13.14 28.93
CA LYS A 147 -12.25 14.09 30.01
C LYS A 147 -12.83 15.42 29.53
N GLU A 148 -14.08 15.38 29.12
CA GLU A 148 -14.92 16.55 29.11
C GLU A 148 -16.33 16.07 29.41
N GLN A 149 -17.02 16.83 30.25
CA GLN A 149 -18.30 16.52 30.90
C GLN A 149 -18.20 15.68 32.18
N SER A 150 -17.95 16.38 33.29
CA SER A 150 -19.01 16.57 34.29
C SER A 150 -18.76 17.89 35.04
N PRO A 151 -19.85 18.57 35.43
CA PRO A 151 -19.95 20.03 35.59
C PRO A 151 -19.15 20.65 36.74
#